data_AF-A0A3D2WHZ5-F1
#
_entry.id   AF-A0A3D2WHZ5-F1
#
_cell.length_a   1.000
_cell.length_b   1.000
_cell.length_c   1.000
_cell.angle_alpha   90.00
_cell.angle_beta   90.00
_cell.angle_gamma   90.00
#
_symmetry.space_group_name_H-M   'P 1'
#
loop_
_entity.id
_entity.type
_entity.pdbx_description
1 polymer ?
#
loop_
_entity_poly.entity_id
_entity_poly.type
_entity_poly.pdbx_seq_one_letter_code
_entity_poly.pdbx_strand_id
1 'polypeptide(L)'
;FLKSDLTRTDQITRVYAHQQALAQCRKWLDAHYPNVERVAVSSNGEAARRIQGEWHSAAIAGDMAAERYGLQFIAKNIEDNPDNTTRFLMLGRQELESSGDDKTSVIVSTKDRPGALLSLLQPLMDNGISMTRLETRPASSAKWSYVFFIDFEGHMNEQRVKDAISAIESEANYVRRLGSYPRSLLGVD
;
A
#
# COMPACT_ATOMS: atom_id res chain seq x y z
N PHE A 1 19.27 6.47 5.05
CA PHE A 1 20.41 5.75 5.65
C PHE A 1 20.87 6.51 6.88
N LEU A 2 20.74 5.89 8.05
CA LEU A 2 20.85 6.52 9.36
C LEU A 2 22.04 5.97 10.16
N LYS A 3 22.62 6.81 11.02
CA LYS A 3 23.55 6.42 12.08
C LYS A 3 23.18 7.12 13.39
N SER A 4 23.65 6.59 14.52
CA SER A 4 23.67 7.29 15.80
C SER A 4 24.95 8.13 15.96
N ASP A 5 25.00 8.96 17.01
CA ASP A 5 26.21 9.73 17.37
C ASP A 5 27.36 8.86 17.87
N LEU A 6 27.07 7.60 18.24
CA LEU A 6 28.06 6.62 18.67
C LEU A 6 28.85 6.01 17.51
N THR A 7 28.42 6.22 16.27
CA THR A 7 29.02 5.62 15.07
C THR A 7 29.60 6.69 14.16
N ARG A 8 30.85 6.49 13.74
CA ARG A 8 31.46 7.24 12.63
C ARG A 8 31.11 6.58 11.29
N THR A 9 30.88 7.40 10.27
CA THR A 9 30.47 6.92 8.94
C THR A 9 31.48 5.96 8.31
N ASP A 10 32.78 6.18 8.52
CA ASP A 10 33.87 5.34 8.01
C ASP A 10 34.10 4.04 8.81
N GLN A 11 33.35 3.84 9.91
CA GLN A 11 33.47 2.68 10.80
C GLN A 11 32.21 1.81 10.80
N ILE A 12 31.31 1.98 9.84
CA ILE A 12 30.09 1.16 9.72
C ILE A 12 30.49 -0.26 9.29
N THR A 13 30.12 -1.24 10.10
CA THR A 13 30.39 -2.67 9.85
C THR A 13 29.11 -3.49 9.67
N ARG A 14 27.95 -2.95 10.09
CA ARG A 14 26.64 -3.58 9.92
C ARG A 14 25.57 -2.59 9.49
N VAL A 15 24.64 -3.05 8.65
CA VAL A 15 23.42 -2.34 8.25
C VAL A 15 22.20 -3.16 8.64
N TYR A 16 21.31 -2.55 9.41
CA TYR A 16 20.03 -3.13 9.81
C TYR A 16 18.88 -2.55 8.98
N ALA A 17 17.99 -3.41 8.48
CA ALA A 17 16.70 -2.99 7.96
C ALA A 17 15.74 -4.18 7.85
N HIS A 18 14.47 -3.92 7.52
CA HIS A 18 13.59 -4.98 7.04
C HIS A 18 14.15 -5.58 5.75
N GLN A 19 13.94 -6.90 5.53
CA GLN A 19 14.47 -7.61 4.35
C GLN A 19 14.06 -6.93 3.03
N GLN A 20 12.83 -6.40 2.95
CA GLN A 20 12.36 -5.68 1.77
C GLN A 20 13.14 -4.38 1.53
N ALA A 21 13.46 -3.63 2.59
CA ALA A 21 14.22 -2.38 2.47
C ALA A 21 15.68 -2.65 2.05
N LEU A 22 16.30 -3.72 2.57
CA LEU A 22 17.63 -4.16 2.10
C LEU A 22 17.61 -4.52 0.60
N ALA A 23 16.56 -5.22 0.16
CA ALA A 23 16.41 -5.58 -1.25
C ALA A 23 16.16 -4.36 -2.15
N GLN A 24 15.39 -3.39 -1.66
CA GLN A 24 15.05 -2.16 -2.37
C GLN A 24 16.16 -1.11 -2.38
N CYS A 25 17.24 -1.27 -1.62
CA CYS A 25 18.39 -0.34 -1.61
C CYS A 25 19.69 -1.03 -2.03
N ARG A 26 19.60 -2.16 -2.74
CA ARG A 26 20.74 -3.05 -2.96
C ARG A 26 21.82 -2.35 -3.78
N LYS A 27 21.46 -1.66 -4.86
CA LYS A 27 22.44 -1.02 -5.75
C LYS A 27 23.23 0.04 -5.01
N TRP A 28 22.55 0.84 -4.19
CA TRP A 28 23.22 1.87 -3.40
C TRP A 28 24.15 1.27 -2.35
N LEU A 29 23.71 0.23 -1.64
CA LEU A 29 24.54 -0.47 -0.65
C LEU A 29 25.75 -1.17 -1.30
N ASP A 30 25.60 -1.78 -2.47
CA ASP A 30 26.70 -2.41 -3.20
C ASP A 30 27.76 -1.37 -3.63
N ALA A 31 27.33 -0.17 -4.02
CA ALA A 31 28.23 0.89 -4.46
C ALA A 31 28.97 1.60 -3.29
N HIS A 32 28.32 1.77 -2.14
CA HIS A 32 28.86 2.58 -1.03
C HIS A 32 29.38 1.76 0.15
N TYR A 33 28.81 0.57 0.39
CA TYR A 33 29.13 -0.30 1.52
C TYR A 33 29.21 -1.79 1.08
N PRO A 34 30.06 -2.13 0.09
CA PRO A 34 30.10 -3.48 -0.49
C PRO A 34 30.49 -4.59 0.50
N ASN A 35 31.30 -4.26 1.51
CA ASN A 35 31.85 -5.23 2.47
C ASN A 35 31.14 -5.20 3.84
N VAL A 36 30.05 -4.45 3.95
CA VAL A 36 29.32 -4.29 5.22
C VAL A 36 28.25 -5.36 5.34
N GLU A 37 28.17 -5.98 6.52
CA GLU A 37 27.18 -7.01 6.81
C GLU A 37 25.76 -6.43 6.76
N ARG A 38 24.84 -7.09 6.07
CA ARG A 38 23.43 -6.68 5.98
C ARG A 38 22.58 -7.61 6.81
N VAL A 39 22.01 -7.10 7.89
CA VAL A 39 21.26 -7.90 8.86
C VAL A 39 19.78 -7.56 8.79
N ALA A 40 18.97 -8.53 8.38
CA ALA A 40 17.53 -8.39 8.34
C ALA A 40 16.94 -8.38 9.77
N VAL A 41 16.03 -7.44 10.03
CA VAL A 41 15.27 -7.33 11.29
C VAL A 41 13.77 -7.23 11.01
N SER A 42 12.97 -7.27 12.08
CA SER A 42 11.50 -7.33 12.00
C SER A 42 10.85 -6.10 11.36
N SER A 43 11.48 -4.92 11.44
CA SER A 43 11.00 -3.69 10.79
C SER A 43 12.11 -2.65 10.66
N ASN A 44 11.91 -1.65 9.79
CA ASN A 44 12.80 -0.49 9.71
C ASN A 44 12.79 0.35 11.01
N GLY A 45 11.66 0.35 11.74
CA GLY A 45 11.58 0.97 13.06
C GLY A 45 12.45 0.27 14.10
N GLU A 46 12.50 -1.06 14.07
CA GLU A 46 13.39 -1.85 14.94
C GLU A 46 14.86 -1.64 14.57
N ALA A 47 15.19 -1.56 13.27
CA ALA A 47 16.54 -1.21 12.82
C ALA A 47 17.00 0.13 13.40
N ALA A 48 16.16 1.17 13.31
CA ALA A 48 16.45 2.48 13.86
C ALA A 48 16.61 2.44 15.40
N ARG A 49 15.68 1.79 16.11
CA ARG A 49 15.76 1.63 17.57
C ARG A 49 17.08 0.96 18.01
N ARG A 50 17.49 -0.08 17.28
CA ARG A 50 18.68 -0.86 17.59
C ARG A 50 19.97 -0.06 17.47
N ILE A 51 20.14 0.68 16.37
CA ILE A 51 21.38 1.44 16.14
C ILE A 51 21.57 2.64 17.08
N GLN A 52 20.53 3.03 17.81
CA GLN A 52 20.62 4.08 18.83
C GLN A 52 21.66 3.74 19.91
N GLY A 53 21.79 2.46 20.29
CA GLY A 53 22.73 1.98 21.31
C GLY A 53 23.87 1.10 20.78
N GLU A 54 23.90 0.78 19.49
CA GLU A 54 24.89 -0.14 18.90
C GLU A 54 25.96 0.62 18.11
N TRP A 55 27.23 0.43 18.47
CA TRP A 55 28.37 1.03 17.76
C TRP A 55 28.57 0.39 16.39
N HIS A 56 29.23 1.11 15.49
CA HIS A 56 29.63 0.62 14.16
C HIS A 56 28.44 0.12 13.31
N SER A 57 27.25 0.68 13.52
CA SER A 57 26.02 0.23 12.90
C SER A 57 25.26 1.37 12.21
N ALA A 58 24.55 1.02 11.15
CA ALA A 58 23.66 1.91 10.41
C ALA A 58 22.30 1.26 10.14
N ALA A 59 21.29 2.08 9.82
CA ALA A 59 19.94 1.60 9.57
C ALA A 59 19.32 2.21 8.30
N ILE A 60 18.46 1.45 7.63
CA ILE A 60 17.57 1.98 6.60
C ILE A 60 16.20 2.22 7.24
N ALA A 61 15.87 3.48 7.46
CA ALA A 61 14.57 3.92 7.97
C ALA A 61 14.25 5.35 7.50
N GLY A 62 12.98 5.74 7.63
CA GLY A 62 12.46 7.05 7.23
C GLY A 62 12.57 8.12 8.32
N ASP A 63 12.17 9.34 7.99
CA ASP A 63 12.37 10.54 8.82
C ASP A 63 11.72 10.42 10.21
N MET A 64 10.52 9.84 10.33
CA MET A 64 9.89 9.63 11.65
C MET A 64 10.74 8.79 12.61
N ALA A 65 11.46 7.78 12.10
CA ALA A 65 12.32 6.96 12.93
C ALA A 65 13.61 7.70 13.31
N ALA A 66 14.14 8.52 12.40
CA ALA A 66 15.29 9.36 12.67
C ALA A 66 14.99 10.37 13.80
N GLU A 67 13.84 11.05 13.73
CA GLU A 67 13.39 11.99 14.75
C GLU A 67 13.15 11.28 16.10
N ARG A 68 12.36 10.20 16.09
CA ARG A 68 12.02 9.46 17.31
C ARG A 68 13.24 8.96 18.10
N TYR A 69 14.28 8.50 17.40
CA TYR A 69 15.46 7.90 18.02
C TYR A 69 16.69 8.82 18.04
N GLY A 70 16.56 10.08 17.60
CA GLY A 70 17.67 11.03 17.57
C GLY A 70 18.81 10.60 16.64
N LEU A 71 18.48 10.04 15.48
CA LEU A 71 19.46 9.52 14.52
C LEU A 71 19.72 10.53 13.40
N GLN A 72 20.91 10.45 12.82
CA GLN A 72 21.34 11.35 11.76
C GLN A 72 21.30 10.65 10.41
N PHE A 73 20.76 11.36 9.40
CA PHE A 73 20.90 10.95 8.02
C PHE A 73 22.31 11.20 7.52
N ILE A 74 22.91 10.17 6.93
CA ILE A 74 24.16 10.29 6.17
C ILE A 74 23.93 10.10 4.66
N ALA A 75 22.78 9.56 4.27
CA ALA A 75 22.27 9.58 2.90
C ALA A 75 20.74 9.47 2.91
N LYS A 76 20.09 10.18 1.98
CA LYS A 76 18.64 10.12 1.72
C LYS A 76 18.40 9.54 0.33
N ASN A 77 17.18 9.07 0.08
CA ASN A 77 16.72 8.56 -1.21
C ASN A 77 17.66 7.49 -1.79
N ILE A 78 17.92 6.44 -1.00
CA ILE A 78 18.88 5.36 -1.35
C ILE A 78 18.20 4.14 -1.98
N GLU A 79 16.89 4.23 -2.19
CA GLU A 79 16.09 3.22 -2.87
C GLU A 79 16.47 3.11 -4.35
N ASP A 80 16.41 1.88 -4.85
CA ASP A 80 16.72 1.51 -6.23
C ASP A 80 15.62 1.96 -7.20
N ASN A 81 14.39 2.17 -6.70
CA ASN A 81 13.25 2.70 -7.46
C ASN A 81 12.61 3.88 -6.71
N PRO A 82 12.73 5.12 -7.22
CA PRO A 82 12.16 6.31 -6.59
C PRO A 82 10.63 6.35 -6.64
N ASP A 83 9.99 5.59 -7.54
CA ASP A 83 8.53 5.57 -7.71
C ASP A 83 7.83 4.60 -6.74
N ASN A 84 8.54 4.09 -5.74
CA ASN A 84 7.97 3.18 -4.74
C ASN A 84 7.04 3.94 -3.79
N THR A 85 5.75 3.97 -4.14
CA THR A 85 4.70 4.63 -3.36
C THR A 85 3.88 3.62 -2.58
N THR A 86 3.38 4.03 -1.40
CA THR A 86 2.49 3.20 -0.58
C THR A 86 1.15 3.91 -0.44
N ARG A 87 0.08 3.25 -0.88
CA ARG A 87 -1.28 3.73 -0.71
C ARG A 87 -1.79 3.37 0.69
N PHE A 88 -2.21 4.38 1.45
CA PHE A 88 -2.88 4.21 2.73
C PHE A 88 -4.36 4.56 2.60
N LEU A 89 -5.21 3.83 3.32
CA LEU A 89 -6.64 4.13 3.46
C LEU A 89 -6.92 4.55 4.90
N MET A 90 -7.56 5.70 5.07
CA MET A 90 -8.07 6.13 6.37
C MET A 90 -9.47 5.56 6.57
N LEU A 91 -9.65 4.77 7.62
CA LEU A 91 -10.94 4.14 7.93
C LEU A 91 -11.66 4.93 9.02
N GLY A 92 -12.93 5.22 8.77
CA GLY A 92 -13.82 5.91 9.70
C GLY A 92 -15.22 5.31 9.65
N ARG A 93 -16.08 5.70 10.59
CA ARG A 93 -17.51 5.34 10.58
C ARG A 93 -18.39 6.41 9.93
N GLN A 94 -17.84 7.60 9.70
CA GLN A 94 -18.55 8.71 9.11
C GLN A 94 -18.60 8.54 7.60
N GLU A 95 -19.78 8.71 7.02
CA GLU A 95 -19.94 8.87 5.58
C GLU A 95 -19.45 10.27 5.18
N LEU A 96 -18.67 10.32 4.10
CA LEU A 96 -18.18 11.57 3.54
C LEU A 96 -19.20 12.09 2.52
N GLU A 97 -19.32 13.40 2.45
CA GLU A 97 -20.01 14.05 1.32
C GLU A 97 -19.14 13.95 0.07
N SER A 98 -19.78 14.03 -1.10
CA SER A 98 -19.06 13.98 -2.37
C SER A 98 -18.11 15.17 -2.52
N SER A 99 -16.86 14.89 -2.91
CA SER A 99 -15.86 15.91 -3.20
C SER A 99 -15.87 16.36 -4.66
N GLY A 100 -16.62 15.68 -5.52
CA GLY A 100 -16.67 15.92 -6.97
C GLY A 100 -15.60 15.18 -7.77
N ASP A 101 -14.57 14.63 -7.11
CA ASP A 101 -13.58 13.71 -7.68
C ASP A 101 -13.32 12.57 -6.69
N ASP A 102 -14.30 11.67 -6.60
CA ASP A 102 -14.33 10.60 -5.62
C ASP A 102 -13.98 9.25 -6.23
N LYS A 103 -13.46 8.35 -5.40
CA LYS A 103 -13.44 6.91 -5.65
C LYS A 103 -14.41 6.22 -4.71
N THR A 104 -14.94 5.09 -5.16
CA THR A 104 -15.75 4.18 -4.35
C THR A 104 -15.10 2.80 -4.31
N SER A 105 -15.03 2.23 -3.11
CA SER A 105 -14.54 0.86 -2.91
C SER A 105 -15.69 -0.06 -2.53
N VAL A 106 -15.75 -1.22 -3.17
CA VAL A 106 -16.71 -2.29 -2.87
C VAL A 106 -16.05 -3.65 -2.81
N ILE A 107 -16.65 -4.55 -2.04
CA ILE A 107 -16.36 -5.98 -2.07
C ILE A 107 -17.54 -6.67 -2.72
N VAL A 108 -17.29 -7.48 -3.75
CA VAL A 108 -18.33 -8.24 -4.44
C VAL A 108 -17.98 -9.71 -4.42
N SER A 109 -18.96 -10.58 -4.20
CA SER A 109 -18.77 -12.02 -4.38
C SER A 109 -19.77 -12.57 -5.39
N THR A 110 -19.33 -13.55 -6.17
CA THR A 110 -20.16 -14.23 -7.17
C THR A 110 -19.86 -15.73 -7.17
N LYS A 111 -20.76 -16.51 -7.75
CA LYS A 111 -20.56 -17.95 -7.95
C LYS A 111 -19.49 -18.17 -9.01
N ASP A 112 -18.67 -19.19 -8.81
CA ASP A 112 -17.72 -19.60 -9.84
C ASP A 112 -18.46 -20.21 -11.04
N ARG A 113 -18.64 -19.39 -12.09
CA ARG A 113 -19.22 -19.79 -13.37
C ARG A 113 -18.52 -19.06 -14.51
N PRO A 114 -18.46 -19.65 -15.72
CA PRO A 114 -17.98 -18.94 -16.90
C PRO A 114 -18.70 -17.59 -17.09
N GLY A 115 -17.93 -16.53 -17.30
CA GLY A 115 -18.45 -15.17 -17.49
C GLY A 115 -18.84 -14.42 -16.22
N ALA A 116 -18.73 -15.01 -15.02
CA ALA A 116 -19.19 -14.37 -13.79
C ALA A 116 -18.56 -12.99 -13.53
N LEU A 117 -17.25 -12.85 -13.76
CA LEU A 117 -16.55 -11.57 -13.61
C LEU A 117 -17.01 -10.57 -14.67
N LEU A 118 -17.20 -10.99 -15.92
CA LEU A 118 -17.67 -10.11 -16.98
C LEU A 118 -19.07 -9.56 -16.64
N SER A 119 -20.01 -10.43 -16.27
CA SER A 119 -21.36 -10.02 -15.85
C SER A 119 -21.35 -9.06 -14.66
N LEU A 120 -20.38 -9.22 -13.74
CA LEU A 120 -20.21 -8.36 -12.57
C LEU A 120 -19.64 -6.98 -12.93
N LEU A 121 -18.80 -6.89 -13.96
CA LEU A 121 -18.17 -5.64 -14.39
C LEU A 121 -18.98 -4.87 -15.45
N GLN A 122 -19.83 -5.57 -16.20
CA GLN A 122 -20.67 -5.00 -17.26
C GLN A 122 -21.47 -3.76 -16.79
N PRO A 123 -22.10 -3.74 -15.60
CA PRO A 123 -22.84 -2.56 -15.16
C PRO A 123 -21.98 -1.30 -14.99
N LEU A 124 -20.70 -1.43 -14.64
CA LEU A 124 -19.79 -0.28 -14.54
C LEU A 124 -19.53 0.30 -15.93
N MET A 125 -19.30 -0.57 -16.92
CA MET A 125 -19.08 -0.16 -18.31
C MET A 125 -20.32 0.50 -18.90
N ASP A 126 -21.51 -0.09 -18.70
CA ASP A 126 -22.78 0.45 -19.23
C ASP A 126 -23.11 1.84 -18.66
N ASN A 127 -22.61 2.15 -17.46
CA ASN A 127 -22.75 3.45 -16.79
C ASN A 127 -21.55 4.38 -16.98
N GLY A 128 -20.57 4.02 -17.83
CA GLY A 128 -19.39 4.85 -18.10
C GLY A 128 -18.51 5.09 -16.86
N ILE A 129 -18.40 4.09 -15.98
CA ILE A 129 -17.63 4.16 -14.74
C ILE A 129 -16.27 3.46 -14.94
N SER A 130 -15.19 4.23 -14.77
CA SER A 130 -13.83 3.70 -14.85
C SER A 130 -13.44 2.98 -13.57
N MET A 131 -12.82 1.81 -13.69
CA MET A 131 -12.22 1.11 -12.55
C MET A 131 -10.77 1.53 -12.39
N THR A 132 -10.33 1.66 -11.13
CA THR A 132 -8.94 1.95 -10.78
C THR A 132 -8.25 0.78 -10.08
N ARG A 133 -9.01 -0.19 -9.56
CA ARG A 133 -8.45 -1.40 -8.97
C ARG A 133 -9.42 -2.57 -9.08
N LEU A 134 -8.88 -3.74 -9.39
CA LEU A 134 -9.59 -5.02 -9.33
C LEU A 134 -8.65 -6.07 -8.74
N GLU A 135 -8.98 -6.57 -7.56
CA GLU A 135 -8.23 -7.64 -6.91
C GLU A 135 -9.13 -8.81 -6.54
N THR A 136 -8.66 -10.02 -6.83
CA THR A 136 -9.37 -11.26 -6.49
C THR A 136 -8.73 -11.90 -5.26
N ARG A 137 -9.56 -12.37 -4.33
CA ARG A 137 -9.14 -13.20 -3.19
C ARG A 137 -10.02 -14.46 -3.12
N PRO A 138 -9.44 -15.62 -2.77
CA PRO A 138 -10.23 -16.82 -2.51
C PRO A 138 -11.13 -16.59 -1.28
N ALA A 139 -12.40 -16.96 -1.36
CA ALA A 139 -13.29 -16.89 -0.21
C ALA A 139 -12.90 -17.96 0.83
N SER A 140 -12.78 -17.57 2.10
CA SER A 140 -12.44 -18.49 3.19
C SER A 140 -13.61 -19.35 3.66
N SER A 141 -14.85 -18.93 3.40
CA SER A 141 -16.05 -19.46 4.06
C SER A 141 -16.99 -20.29 3.16
N ALA A 142 -16.83 -20.27 1.83
CA ALA A 142 -17.68 -21.03 0.93
C ALA A 142 -16.87 -21.64 -0.23
N LYS A 143 -16.95 -22.98 -0.37
CA LYS A 143 -16.42 -23.71 -1.52
C LYS A 143 -16.94 -23.05 -2.81
N TRP A 144 -16.02 -22.68 -3.72
CA TRP A 144 -16.33 -22.17 -5.08
C TRP A 144 -16.90 -20.75 -5.17
N SER A 145 -16.52 -19.86 -4.26
CA SER A 145 -16.82 -18.43 -4.39
C SER A 145 -15.54 -17.59 -4.41
N TYR A 146 -15.54 -16.57 -5.27
CA TYR A 146 -14.48 -15.56 -5.33
C TYR A 146 -14.97 -14.27 -4.71
N VAL A 147 -14.06 -13.56 -4.06
CA VAL A 147 -14.29 -12.22 -3.55
C VAL A 147 -13.43 -11.25 -4.35
N PHE A 148 -14.08 -10.23 -4.91
CA PHE A 148 -13.46 -9.16 -5.68
C PHE A 148 -13.47 -7.88 -4.86
N PHE A 149 -12.31 -7.25 -4.73
CA PHE A 149 -12.15 -5.88 -4.24
C PHE A 149 -12.07 -4.97 -5.45
N ILE A 150 -13.00 -4.03 -5.56
CA ILE A 150 -13.14 -3.17 -6.71
C ILE A 150 -13.11 -1.72 -6.23
N ASP A 151 -12.19 -0.94 -6.80
CA ASP A 151 -12.20 0.52 -6.68
C ASP A 151 -12.56 1.11 -8.04
N PHE A 152 -13.48 2.08 -8.07
CA PHE A 152 -13.91 2.76 -9.28
C PHE A 152 -14.16 4.25 -9.05
N GLU A 153 -14.17 5.02 -10.13
CA GLU A 153 -14.40 6.47 -10.11
C GLU A 153 -15.88 6.81 -9.92
N GLY A 154 -16.15 7.75 -9.02
CA GLY A 154 -17.49 8.25 -8.69
C GLY A 154 -17.89 7.99 -7.25
N HIS A 155 -18.80 8.82 -6.75
CA HIS A 155 -19.35 8.75 -5.40
C HIS A 155 -20.63 7.91 -5.35
N MET A 156 -20.90 7.23 -4.23
CA MET A 156 -22.12 6.43 -4.01
C MET A 156 -23.43 7.24 -4.10
N ASN A 157 -23.33 8.58 -4.08
CA ASN A 157 -24.48 9.48 -4.19
C ASN A 157 -24.82 9.83 -5.65
N GLU A 158 -23.92 9.61 -6.60
CA GLU A 158 -24.16 9.82 -8.02
C GLU A 158 -25.15 8.80 -8.57
N GLN A 159 -26.03 9.24 -9.48
CA GLN A 159 -27.07 8.36 -10.05
C GLN A 159 -26.46 7.21 -10.84
N ARG A 160 -25.47 7.47 -11.71
CA ARG A 160 -24.77 6.42 -12.49
C ARG A 160 -24.15 5.33 -11.61
N VAL A 161 -23.62 5.72 -10.45
CA VAL A 161 -23.00 4.78 -9.50
C VAL A 161 -24.08 3.95 -8.80
N LYS A 162 -25.18 4.59 -8.37
CA LYS A 162 -26.33 3.88 -7.79
C LYS A 162 -26.91 2.85 -8.76
N ASP A 163 -27.08 3.23 -10.03
CA ASP A 163 -27.61 2.36 -11.07
C ASP A 163 -26.69 1.16 -11.32
N ALA A 164 -25.38 1.41 -11.44
CA ALA A 164 -24.39 0.34 -11.60
C ALA A 164 -24.36 -0.62 -10.39
N ILE A 165 -24.35 -0.09 -9.16
CA ILE A 165 -24.35 -0.91 -7.94
C ILE A 165 -25.63 -1.73 -7.83
N SER A 166 -26.80 -1.15 -8.14
CA SER A 166 -28.06 -1.88 -8.12
C SER A 166 -28.07 -3.05 -9.11
N ALA A 167 -27.47 -2.87 -10.30
CA ALA A 167 -27.34 -3.95 -11.27
C ALA A 167 -26.35 -5.03 -10.79
N ILE A 168 -25.21 -4.64 -10.20
CA ILE A 168 -24.24 -5.58 -9.60
C ILE A 168 -24.90 -6.40 -8.48
N GLU A 169 -25.69 -5.78 -7.62
CA GLU A 169 -26.39 -6.43 -6.51
C GLU A 169 -27.40 -7.49 -6.98
N SER A 170 -27.93 -7.36 -8.20
CA SER A 170 -28.86 -8.36 -8.77
C SER A 170 -28.16 -9.65 -9.25
N GLU A 171 -26.88 -9.57 -9.60
CA GLU A 171 -26.08 -10.70 -10.11
C GLU A 171 -25.13 -11.30 -9.06
N ALA A 172 -24.73 -10.50 -8.07
CA ALA A 172 -23.79 -10.89 -7.03
C ALA A 172 -24.48 -11.70 -5.91
N ASN A 173 -23.73 -12.63 -5.30
CA ASN A 173 -24.20 -13.28 -4.06
C ASN A 173 -24.19 -12.30 -2.88
N TYR A 174 -23.26 -11.35 -2.90
CA TYR A 174 -23.07 -10.37 -1.84
C TYR A 174 -22.28 -9.17 -2.36
N VAL A 175 -22.70 -7.98 -1.96
CA VAL A 175 -21.98 -6.71 -2.17
C VAL A 175 -21.81 -6.02 -0.82
N ARG A 176 -20.58 -5.65 -0.49
CA ARG A 176 -20.27 -4.76 0.63
C ARG A 176 -19.77 -3.43 0.09
N ARG A 177 -20.47 -2.38 0.45
CA ARG A 177 -20.04 -1.00 0.21
C ARG A 177 -19.00 -0.65 1.30
N LEU A 178 -17.78 -0.31 0.91
CA LEU A 178 -16.72 0.09 1.87
C LEU A 178 -16.67 1.60 2.09
N GLY A 179 -17.20 2.37 1.13
CA GLY A 179 -17.34 3.82 1.22
C GLY A 179 -16.88 4.53 -0.06
N SER A 180 -17.23 5.80 -0.14
CA SER A 180 -16.73 6.74 -1.14
C SER A 180 -15.81 7.76 -0.45
N TYR A 181 -14.74 8.15 -1.13
CA TYR A 181 -13.72 9.02 -0.59
C TYR A 181 -13.04 9.84 -1.69
N PRO A 182 -12.51 11.04 -1.39
CA PRO A 182 -11.81 11.86 -2.37
C PRO A 182 -10.62 11.11 -2.99
N ARG A 183 -10.42 11.29 -4.28
CA ARG A 183 -9.23 10.77 -4.98
C ARG A 183 -7.97 11.43 -4.43
N SER A 184 -6.92 10.64 -4.26
CA SER A 184 -5.61 11.18 -3.88
C SER A 184 -5.06 12.06 -5.00
N LEU A 185 -4.68 13.30 -4.66
CA LEU A 185 -4.08 14.26 -5.60
C LEU A 185 -2.73 13.80 -6.17
N LEU A 186 -2.10 12.79 -5.58
CA LEU A 186 -0.74 12.35 -5.93
C LEU A 186 -0.68 11.30 -7.06
N GLY A 187 -1.80 10.94 -7.70
CA GLY A 187 -1.80 10.03 -8.85
C GLY A 187 -1.34 8.60 -8.56
N VAL A 188 -1.24 8.23 -7.28
CA VAL A 188 -0.96 6.86 -6.86
C VAL A 188 -2.28 6.09 -6.84
N ASP A 189 -2.63 5.48 -7.97
CA ASP A 189 -3.83 4.66 -8.12
C ASP A 189 -3.65 3.25 -7.54
#